data_AF-A0A524C9Z3-F1
#
_entry.id   AF-A0A524C9Z3-F1
#
_cell.length_a   1.000
_cell.length_b   1.000
_cell.length_c   1.000
_cell.angle_alpha   90.00
_cell.angle_beta   90.00
_cell.angle_gamma   90.00
#
_symmetry.space_group_name_H-M   'P 1'
#
loop_
_entity.id
_entity.type
_entity.pdbx_description
1 polymer ?
#
loop_
_entity_poly.entity_id
_entity_poly.type
_entity_poly.pdbx_seq_one_letter_code
_entity_poly.pdbx_strand_id
1 'polypeptide(L)'
;MKNENKELEFIILLIIIIGIIIVPILYFIPSSISVSSSSFDKRVCAFYYTWYANQTSYYGENDGEADIISHWGESHPELDPPIVHDPESDPWDIAAENHPTVGTDNLVLYDSADPDAIRFHLDLAEYAGIDTFIATWWGQGNRMDNNFEQLLNITEMYDYPMQQTIYFETMQDKYSYENPNVVQNLYNDLTYVIDNYGNHSKFLKIYDKDLKLERPVIFVYSAVFKPSVENWESVIVMLHKNNYYPFLIADMAFKSINEEIFDIFDGFHMYNPLGVYRDEPDRALQRIETLVLASRVHNDLACATVLPGYNDTQVRHGVGSLERKNGETYKYTWEVAIQSNPDWILICSFNEWHEGTEIEPSYEHNTFYINKTKEYISMF
;
A
#
# COMPACT_ATOMS: atom_id res chain seq x y z
N MET A 1 -16.48 -45.76 41.70
CA MET A 1 -16.69 -44.52 42.50
C MET A 1 -15.52 -44.02 43.34
N LYS A 2 -14.56 -44.81 43.86
CA LYS A 2 -13.34 -44.26 44.51
C LYS A 2 -12.04 -44.39 43.69
N ASN A 3 -12.04 -45.17 42.61
CA ASN A 3 -10.89 -45.33 41.70
C ASN A 3 -10.96 -44.47 40.44
N GLU A 4 -12.16 -44.11 39.96
CA GLU A 4 -12.32 -43.27 38.75
C GLU A 4 -11.85 -41.81 38.97
N ASN A 5 -11.95 -41.29 40.20
CA ASN A 5 -11.46 -39.94 40.50
C ASN A 5 -9.92 -39.82 40.47
N LYS A 6 -9.19 -40.93 40.69
CA LYS A 6 -7.72 -40.89 40.66
C LYS A 6 -7.17 -40.90 39.23
N GLU A 7 -7.84 -41.56 38.30
CA GLU A 7 -7.46 -41.51 36.88
C GLU A 7 -7.76 -40.14 36.28
N LEU A 8 -8.89 -39.52 36.66
CA LEU A 8 -9.24 -38.17 36.19
C LEU A 8 -8.28 -37.10 36.74
N GLU A 9 -7.88 -37.19 38.02
CA GLU A 9 -6.85 -36.31 38.61
C GLU A 9 -5.49 -36.50 37.93
N PHE A 10 -5.13 -37.72 37.53
CA PHE A 10 -3.87 -37.99 36.85
C PHE A 10 -3.86 -37.46 35.41
N ILE A 11 -4.98 -37.55 34.68
CA ILE A 11 -5.14 -37.00 33.33
C ILE A 11 -5.12 -35.47 33.36
N ILE A 12 -5.77 -34.84 34.34
CA ILE A 12 -5.75 -33.38 34.51
C ILE A 12 -4.34 -32.89 34.87
N LEU A 13 -3.61 -33.62 35.72
CA LEU A 13 -2.21 -33.30 36.03
C LEU A 13 -1.31 -33.45 34.79
N LEU A 14 -1.54 -34.45 33.95
CA LEU A 14 -0.80 -34.65 32.70
C LEU A 14 -1.08 -33.53 31.69
N ILE A 15 -2.33 -33.08 31.55
CA ILE A 15 -2.71 -31.96 30.68
C ILE A 15 -2.13 -30.63 31.20
N ILE A 16 -2.07 -30.43 32.51
CA ILE A 16 -1.43 -29.24 33.11
C ILE A 16 0.09 -29.29 32.92
N ILE A 17 0.73 -30.46 33.05
CA ILE A 17 2.17 -30.61 32.81
C ILE A 17 2.51 -30.45 31.32
N ILE A 18 1.69 -30.98 30.41
CA ILE A 18 1.84 -30.79 28.96
C ILE A 18 1.56 -29.33 28.57
N GLY A 19 0.55 -28.69 29.17
CA GLY A 19 0.25 -27.27 28.97
C GLY A 19 1.35 -26.34 29.50
N ILE A 20 1.99 -26.66 30.62
CA ILE A 20 3.10 -25.87 31.19
C ILE A 20 4.41 -26.11 30.44
N ILE A 21 4.59 -27.26 29.79
CA ILE A 21 5.79 -27.57 28.99
C ILE A 21 5.65 -27.11 27.52
N ILE A 22 4.42 -27.02 26.97
CA ILE A 22 4.17 -26.55 25.60
C ILE A 22 4.01 -25.01 25.53
N VAL A 23 3.58 -24.34 26.61
CA VAL A 23 3.30 -22.88 26.60
C VAL A 23 4.51 -21.93 26.83
N PRO A 24 5.77 -22.40 26.96
CA PRO A 24 6.92 -21.53 26.70
C PRO A 24 7.81 -22.00 25.55
N ILE A 25 7.30 -22.80 24.59
CA ILE A 25 8.01 -23.04 23.32
C ILE A 25 7.70 -21.94 22.29
N LEU A 26 6.57 -21.23 22.43
CA LEU A 26 6.23 -20.05 21.62
C LEU A 26 6.99 -18.76 22.02
N TYR A 27 7.79 -18.78 23.09
CA TYR A 27 8.59 -17.63 23.54
C TYR A 27 10.11 -17.81 23.38
N PHE A 28 10.54 -18.92 22.78
CA PHE A 28 11.92 -19.13 22.38
C PHE A 28 11.94 -19.64 20.94
N ILE A 29 11.64 -18.75 20.00
CA ILE A 29 12.21 -18.91 18.66
C ILE A 29 13.73 -18.76 18.88
N PRO A 30 14.54 -19.81 18.66
CA PRO A 30 15.98 -19.67 18.73
C PRO A 30 16.36 -18.54 17.77
N SER A 31 17.18 -17.60 18.22
CA SER A 31 17.80 -16.52 17.44
C SER A 31 18.77 -17.04 16.35
N SER A 32 18.53 -18.24 15.84
CA SER A 32 19.33 -18.96 14.86
C SER A 32 18.51 -19.93 14.00
N ILE A 33 17.21 -19.66 13.79
CA ILE A 33 16.66 -20.06 12.48
C ILE A 33 17.44 -19.20 11.48
N SER A 34 18.34 -19.82 10.71
CA SER A 34 18.84 -19.18 9.50
C SER A 34 17.66 -19.09 8.55
N VAL A 35 16.79 -18.11 8.79
CA VAL A 35 15.79 -17.72 7.82
C VAL A 35 16.59 -17.43 6.56
N SER A 36 16.27 -18.17 5.50
CA SER A 36 16.96 -18.09 4.22
C SER A 36 17.24 -16.64 3.86
N SER A 37 18.41 -16.36 3.29
CA SER A 37 18.62 -15.09 2.59
C SER A 37 17.48 -14.91 1.58
N SER A 38 16.94 -13.70 1.49
CA SER A 38 15.84 -13.41 0.56
C SER A 38 16.16 -13.86 -0.86
N SER A 39 15.15 -14.37 -1.56
CA SER A 39 15.19 -14.65 -2.99
C SER A 39 14.87 -13.41 -3.84
N PHE A 40 14.38 -12.34 -3.23
CA PHE A 40 13.95 -11.11 -3.87
C PHE A 40 15.02 -10.02 -3.77
N ASP A 41 15.23 -9.31 -4.88
CA ASP A 41 16.07 -8.12 -4.89
C ASP A 41 15.40 -6.99 -4.09
N LYS A 42 16.23 -6.16 -3.45
CA LYS A 42 15.79 -4.98 -2.71
C LYS A 42 15.12 -4.00 -3.67
N ARG A 43 14.01 -3.41 -3.23
CA ARG A 43 13.26 -2.39 -4.00
C ARG A 43 12.62 -1.38 -3.07
N VAL A 44 12.55 -0.14 -3.51
CA VAL A 44 11.79 0.91 -2.82
C VAL A 44 10.62 1.36 -3.69
N CYS A 45 9.42 1.26 -3.14
CA CYS A 45 8.18 1.67 -3.81
C CYS A 45 7.52 2.82 -3.05
N ALA A 46 6.67 3.59 -3.72
CA ALA A 46 5.83 4.60 -3.07
C ALA A 46 4.38 4.46 -3.55
N PHE A 47 3.42 4.54 -2.62
CA PHE A 47 2.01 4.64 -2.96
C PHE A 47 1.75 5.97 -3.66
N TYR A 48 1.05 5.93 -4.79
CA TYR A 48 0.87 7.06 -5.70
C TYR A 48 -0.61 7.21 -6.07
N TYR A 49 -1.12 8.42 -5.98
CA TYR A 49 -2.53 8.72 -6.16
C TYR A 49 -2.74 9.54 -7.43
N THR A 50 -3.56 9.00 -8.32
CA THR A 50 -3.82 9.51 -9.67
C THR A 50 -5.21 10.14 -9.80
N TRP A 51 -5.78 10.60 -8.68
CA TRP A 51 -7.18 11.04 -8.60
C TRP A 51 -7.39 12.56 -8.53
N TYR A 52 -6.34 13.36 -8.35
CA TYR A 52 -6.45 14.82 -8.25
C TYR A 52 -6.83 15.43 -9.60
N ALA A 53 -7.78 16.36 -9.63
CA ALA A 53 -8.24 17.00 -10.86
C ALA A 53 -8.32 18.51 -10.74
N ASN A 54 -8.19 19.22 -11.85
CA ASN A 54 -8.59 20.62 -11.95
C ASN A 54 -9.48 20.86 -13.18
N GLN A 55 -9.82 22.11 -13.48
CA GLN A 55 -10.73 22.45 -14.59
C GLN A 55 -10.16 22.18 -16.00
N THR A 56 -9.01 21.53 -16.11
CA THR A 56 -8.37 21.21 -17.40
C THR A 56 -8.80 19.82 -17.85
N SER A 57 -9.27 19.69 -19.10
CA SER A 57 -9.62 18.38 -19.67
C SER A 57 -8.43 17.73 -20.38
N TYR A 58 -8.20 16.43 -20.12
CA TYR A 58 -7.14 15.63 -20.73
C TYR A 58 -7.70 14.41 -21.50
N TYR A 59 -6.82 13.72 -22.26
CA TYR A 59 -7.22 12.61 -23.14
C TYR A 59 -7.87 11.46 -22.35
N GLY A 60 -9.05 11.00 -22.79
CA GLY A 60 -9.81 9.94 -22.12
C GLY A 60 -10.92 10.46 -21.18
N GLU A 61 -10.98 11.77 -20.94
CA GLU A 61 -12.10 12.42 -20.27
C GLU A 61 -13.19 12.77 -21.29
N ASN A 62 -14.47 12.61 -20.94
CA ASN A 62 -15.56 13.02 -21.82
C ASN A 62 -15.48 14.54 -22.05
N ASP A 63 -15.64 15.00 -23.30
CA ASP A 63 -15.78 16.43 -23.64
C ASP A 63 -16.90 17.05 -22.76
N GLY A 64 -16.53 17.76 -21.67
CA GLY A 64 -17.46 18.41 -20.75
C GLY A 64 -17.54 17.86 -19.32
N GLU A 65 -16.69 16.90 -18.92
CA GLU A 65 -16.55 16.42 -17.53
C GLU A 65 -15.18 16.82 -16.93
N ALA A 66 -14.72 18.06 -17.16
CA ALA A 66 -13.68 18.63 -16.29
C ALA A 66 -14.27 18.69 -14.89
N ASP A 67 -13.92 17.72 -14.05
CA ASP A 67 -14.39 17.66 -12.68
C ASP A 67 -13.87 18.90 -11.95
N ILE A 68 -14.79 19.67 -11.37
CA ILE A 68 -14.45 20.90 -10.68
C ILE A 68 -13.62 20.52 -9.44
N ILE A 69 -12.30 20.67 -9.55
CA ILE A 69 -11.32 20.57 -8.45
C ILE A 69 -11.54 19.28 -7.61
N SER A 70 -11.72 18.15 -8.30
CA SER A 70 -12.00 16.85 -7.66
C SER A 70 -10.83 16.38 -6.81
N HIS A 71 -11.16 15.75 -5.68
CA HIS A 71 -10.31 15.45 -4.52
C HIS A 71 -9.78 16.69 -3.79
N TRP A 72 -9.23 17.69 -4.49
CA TRP A 72 -8.73 18.92 -3.84
C TRP A 72 -9.77 19.65 -2.98
N GLY A 73 -11.05 19.65 -3.38
CA GLY A 73 -12.15 20.25 -2.63
C GLY A 73 -13.02 19.27 -1.83
N GLU A 74 -12.55 18.03 -1.58
CA GLU A 74 -13.33 17.01 -0.85
C GLU A 74 -13.88 17.57 0.46
N SER A 75 -15.20 17.52 0.64
CA SER A 75 -15.91 18.15 1.75
C SER A 75 -16.90 17.18 2.37
N HIS A 76 -17.07 17.28 3.69
CA HIS A 76 -17.94 16.43 4.50
C HIS A 76 -18.89 17.27 5.35
N PRO A 77 -19.90 17.93 4.75
CA PRO A 77 -20.88 18.74 5.46
C PRO A 77 -21.80 17.93 6.38
N GLU A 78 -21.81 16.60 6.23
CA GLU A 78 -22.54 15.66 7.08
C GLU A 78 -21.88 15.41 8.45
N LEU A 79 -20.61 15.77 8.63
CA LEU A 79 -19.89 15.61 9.89
C LEU A 79 -20.30 16.67 10.92
N ASP A 80 -20.01 16.41 12.19
CA ASP A 80 -20.22 17.33 13.32
C ASP A 80 -18.93 17.49 14.14
N PRO A 81 -18.21 18.64 14.04
CA PRO A 81 -18.53 19.79 13.18
C PRO A 81 -18.32 19.46 11.68
N PRO A 82 -19.00 20.18 10.77
CA PRO A 82 -18.83 19.97 9.33
C PRO A 82 -17.42 20.37 8.87
N ILE A 83 -16.92 19.66 7.88
CA ILE A 83 -15.69 20.00 7.15
C ILE A 83 -16.10 20.43 5.75
N VAL A 84 -15.74 21.64 5.34
CA VAL A 84 -16.12 22.23 4.05
C VAL A 84 -14.93 23.02 3.52
N HIS A 85 -14.58 22.77 2.27
CA HIS A 85 -13.49 23.40 1.55
C HIS A 85 -14.00 24.13 0.30
N ASP A 86 -13.42 25.28 -0.02
CA ASP A 86 -13.74 26.07 -1.23
C ASP A 86 -12.47 26.52 -1.97
N PRO A 87 -11.77 25.59 -2.64
CA PRO A 87 -10.53 25.89 -3.36
C PRO A 87 -10.74 26.78 -4.60
N GLU A 88 -11.97 26.94 -5.07
CA GLU A 88 -12.30 27.88 -6.14
C GLU A 88 -12.22 29.34 -5.66
N SER A 89 -12.72 29.61 -4.45
CA SER A 89 -12.69 30.95 -3.86
C SER A 89 -11.35 31.27 -3.18
N ASP A 90 -10.74 30.27 -2.53
CA ASP A 90 -9.43 30.38 -1.89
C ASP A 90 -8.62 29.12 -2.18
N PRO A 91 -7.60 29.16 -3.06
CA PRO A 91 -6.86 27.95 -3.42
C PRO A 91 -6.12 27.31 -2.24
N TRP A 92 -5.95 28.02 -1.12
CA TRP A 92 -5.39 27.48 0.13
C TRP A 92 -6.40 26.70 0.98
N ASP A 93 -7.69 26.77 0.66
CA ASP A 93 -8.74 26.02 1.35
C ASP A 93 -9.01 24.70 0.61
N ILE A 94 -8.07 23.75 0.77
CA ILE A 94 -8.13 22.41 0.19
C ILE A 94 -8.30 21.34 1.27
N ALA A 95 -8.75 20.16 0.84
CA ALA A 95 -8.92 18.96 1.66
C ALA A 95 -7.58 18.28 2.04
N ALA A 96 -6.58 19.07 2.43
CA ALA A 96 -5.23 18.61 2.79
C ALA A 96 -4.56 19.55 3.79
N GLU A 97 -3.75 19.03 4.69
CA GLU A 97 -2.99 19.88 5.63
C GLU A 97 -1.88 20.68 4.92
N ASN A 98 -1.29 20.09 3.88
CA ASN A 98 -0.15 20.63 3.16
C ASN A 98 -0.51 20.97 1.71
N HIS A 99 0.28 21.86 1.10
CA HIS A 99 -0.07 22.49 -0.18
C HIS A 99 0.92 22.11 -1.29
N PRO A 100 0.49 21.42 -2.38
CA PRO A 100 1.36 21.00 -3.48
C PRO A 100 1.99 22.19 -4.20
N THR A 101 3.24 22.06 -4.62
CA THR A 101 3.96 23.15 -5.33
C THR A 101 4.36 22.82 -6.75
N VAL A 102 4.45 21.53 -7.09
CA VAL A 102 4.89 21.02 -8.41
C VAL A 102 6.14 21.74 -8.93
N GLY A 103 7.11 21.98 -8.03
CA GLY A 103 8.39 22.61 -8.36
C GLY A 103 8.36 24.13 -8.53
N THR A 104 7.27 24.78 -8.11
CA THR A 104 7.15 26.25 -8.11
C THR A 104 7.26 26.83 -6.69
N ASP A 105 7.41 28.16 -6.58
CA ASP A 105 7.36 28.86 -5.29
C ASP A 105 5.91 29.06 -4.77
N ASN A 106 4.90 28.59 -5.51
CA ASN A 106 3.49 28.80 -5.22
C ASN A 106 2.74 27.46 -5.14
N LEU A 107 1.55 27.51 -4.55
CA LEU A 107 0.59 26.42 -4.57
C LEU A 107 0.11 26.11 -6.00
N VAL A 108 0.06 24.83 -6.35
CA VAL A 108 -0.41 24.32 -7.65
C VAL A 108 -1.35 23.14 -7.44
N LEU A 109 -2.64 23.35 -7.69
CA LEU A 109 -3.65 22.29 -7.74
C LEU A 109 -3.58 21.58 -9.10
N TYR A 110 -2.68 20.60 -9.20
CA TYR A 110 -2.43 19.90 -10.45
C TYR A 110 -3.55 18.93 -10.82
N ASP A 111 -3.55 18.53 -12.08
CA ASP A 111 -4.36 17.44 -12.59
C ASP A 111 -3.49 16.18 -12.74
N SER A 112 -3.96 15.04 -12.24
CA SER A 112 -3.21 13.78 -12.29
C SER A 112 -3.06 13.21 -13.70
N ALA A 113 -3.83 13.70 -14.67
CA ALA A 113 -3.73 13.37 -16.09
C ALA A 113 -2.81 14.35 -16.86
N ASP A 114 -2.25 15.37 -16.20
CA ASP A 114 -1.31 16.31 -16.82
C ASP A 114 0.05 15.62 -17.05
N PRO A 115 0.50 15.48 -18.31
CA PRO A 115 1.81 14.90 -18.59
C PRO A 115 2.97 15.65 -17.92
N ASP A 116 2.85 16.95 -17.70
CA ASP A 116 3.91 17.74 -17.05
C ASP A 116 3.96 17.46 -15.54
N ALA A 117 2.80 17.28 -14.88
CA ALA A 117 2.75 16.84 -13.49
C ALA A 117 3.32 15.42 -13.33
N ILE A 118 2.93 14.49 -14.22
CA ILE A 118 3.46 13.12 -14.22
C ILE A 118 4.98 13.13 -14.42
N ARG A 119 5.50 13.90 -15.37
CA ARG A 119 6.96 14.02 -15.58
C ARG A 119 7.66 14.59 -14.36
N PHE A 120 7.11 15.64 -13.74
CA PHE A 120 7.66 16.20 -12.52
C PHE A 120 7.72 15.16 -11.38
N HIS A 121 6.68 14.35 -11.21
CA HIS A 121 6.67 13.28 -10.21
C HIS A 121 7.71 12.18 -10.50
N LEU A 122 7.85 11.79 -11.77
CA LEU A 122 8.87 10.83 -12.19
C LEU A 122 10.30 11.38 -12.00
N ASP A 123 10.55 12.65 -12.30
CA ASP A 123 11.83 13.32 -12.06
C ASP A 123 12.19 13.29 -10.56
N LEU A 124 11.22 13.55 -9.67
CA LEU A 124 11.43 13.48 -8.22
C LEU A 124 11.72 12.06 -7.74
N ALA A 125 10.97 11.09 -8.26
CA ALA A 125 11.14 9.69 -7.89
C ALA A 125 12.49 9.13 -8.37
N GLU A 126 12.89 9.42 -9.60
CA GLU A 126 14.22 9.09 -10.12
C GLU A 126 15.31 9.76 -9.28
N TYR A 127 15.15 11.06 -8.96
CA TYR A 127 16.11 11.78 -8.12
C TYR A 127 16.28 11.15 -6.74
N ALA A 128 15.18 10.70 -6.13
CA ALA A 128 15.17 10.04 -4.83
C ALA A 128 15.69 8.60 -4.89
N GLY A 129 15.61 7.94 -6.05
CA GLY A 129 15.92 6.52 -6.21
C GLY A 129 14.73 5.61 -5.86
N ILE A 130 13.49 6.10 -6.00
CA ILE A 130 12.29 5.28 -5.89
C ILE A 130 12.18 4.44 -7.16
N ASP A 131 12.04 3.13 -7.03
CA ASP A 131 12.02 2.20 -8.16
C ASP A 131 10.62 2.04 -8.76
N THR A 132 9.58 2.31 -7.96
CA THR A 132 8.19 2.01 -8.35
C THR A 132 7.15 2.91 -7.73
N PHE A 133 6.21 3.39 -8.55
CA PHE A 133 4.93 3.85 -8.04
C PHE A 133 3.89 2.72 -8.02
N ILE A 134 3.17 2.65 -6.90
CA ILE A 134 2.03 1.77 -6.66
C ILE A 134 0.78 2.65 -6.80
N ALA A 135 0.25 2.73 -8.02
CA ALA A 135 -0.76 3.71 -8.39
C ALA A 135 -2.18 3.24 -8.04
N THR A 136 -2.96 4.02 -7.28
CA THR A 136 -4.36 3.70 -6.96
C THR A 136 -5.17 3.35 -8.22
N TRP A 137 -5.97 2.29 -8.15
CA TRP A 137 -6.74 1.77 -9.28
C TRP A 137 -8.13 1.34 -8.81
N TRP A 138 -9.16 1.99 -9.36
CA TRP A 138 -10.54 1.87 -8.89
C TRP A 138 -11.48 1.11 -9.83
N GLY A 139 -11.03 0.66 -11.00
CA GLY A 139 -11.91 -0.04 -11.94
C GLY A 139 -11.69 0.34 -13.39
N GLN A 140 -12.11 -0.56 -14.28
CA GLN A 140 -12.00 -0.39 -15.73
C GLN A 140 -12.72 0.86 -16.22
N GLY A 141 -12.08 1.60 -17.13
CA GLY A 141 -12.60 2.75 -17.84
C GLY A 141 -12.84 4.01 -17.00
N ASN A 142 -12.43 4.01 -15.72
CA ASN A 142 -12.50 5.22 -14.91
C ASN A 142 -11.23 6.09 -15.11
N ARG A 143 -11.23 7.27 -14.49
CA ARG A 143 -10.12 8.22 -14.62
C ARG A 143 -8.79 7.65 -14.13
N MET A 144 -8.75 6.93 -13.02
CA MET A 144 -7.53 6.32 -12.49
C MET A 144 -6.98 5.22 -13.40
N ASP A 145 -7.84 4.50 -14.13
CA ASP A 145 -7.46 3.52 -15.16
C ASP A 145 -6.73 4.20 -16.32
N ASN A 146 -7.32 5.27 -16.87
CA ASN A 146 -6.72 6.07 -17.94
C ASN A 146 -5.41 6.74 -17.49
N ASN A 147 -5.39 7.29 -16.28
CA ASN A 147 -4.20 7.95 -15.72
C ASN A 147 -3.06 6.95 -15.48
N PHE A 148 -3.37 5.69 -15.12
CA PHE A 148 -2.37 4.65 -15.00
C PHE A 148 -1.77 4.25 -16.35
N GLU A 149 -2.59 4.14 -17.40
CA GLU A 149 -2.10 3.93 -18.76
C GLU A 149 -1.15 5.08 -19.19
N GLN A 150 -1.52 6.32 -18.89
CA GLN A 150 -0.71 7.48 -19.21
C GLN A 150 0.62 7.49 -18.41
N LEU A 151 0.59 7.13 -17.12
CA LEU A 151 1.79 6.97 -16.30
C LEU A 151 2.76 5.94 -16.91
N LEU A 152 2.26 4.78 -17.34
CA LEU A 152 3.06 3.77 -18.02
C LEU A 152 3.69 4.32 -19.31
N ASN A 153 2.88 4.93 -20.17
CA ASN A 153 3.30 5.48 -21.46
C ASN A 153 4.35 6.59 -21.31
N ILE A 154 4.18 7.49 -20.33
CA ILE A 154 5.17 8.56 -20.06
C ILE A 154 6.45 7.98 -19.48
N THR A 155 6.35 7.00 -18.57
CA THR A 155 7.52 6.29 -18.04
C THR A 155 8.35 5.65 -19.17
N GLU A 156 7.69 5.07 -20.19
CA GLU A 156 8.36 4.49 -21.37
C GLU A 156 8.89 5.55 -22.33
N MET A 157 8.07 6.55 -22.68
CA MET A 157 8.39 7.59 -23.65
C MET A 157 9.65 8.37 -23.28
N TYR A 158 9.85 8.66 -22.00
CA TYR A 158 11.00 9.40 -21.49
C TYR A 158 12.11 8.49 -20.93
N ASP A 159 11.96 7.17 -21.08
CA ASP A 159 12.92 6.15 -20.66
C ASP A 159 13.36 6.25 -19.18
N TYR A 160 12.40 6.54 -18.29
CA TYR A 160 12.68 6.48 -16.85
C TYR A 160 13.03 5.05 -16.44
N PRO A 161 14.01 4.85 -15.53
CA PRO A 161 14.44 3.52 -15.10
C PRO A 161 13.38 2.78 -14.26
N MET A 162 12.37 3.50 -13.77
CA MET A 162 11.32 3.01 -12.90
C MET A 162 10.36 2.02 -13.60
N GLN A 163 9.69 1.22 -12.79
CA GLN A 163 8.53 0.42 -13.20
C GLN A 163 7.31 0.86 -12.41
N GLN A 164 6.10 0.58 -12.89
CA GLN A 164 4.85 1.00 -12.28
C GLN A 164 3.97 -0.24 -12.03
N THR A 165 3.19 -0.20 -10.95
CA THR A 165 2.16 -1.20 -10.65
C THR A 165 0.91 -0.51 -10.15
N ILE A 166 -0.19 -1.25 -10.06
CA ILE A 166 -1.44 -0.74 -9.50
C ILE A 166 -1.58 -1.12 -8.02
N TYR A 167 -2.31 -0.26 -7.30
CA TYR A 167 -2.97 -0.59 -6.06
C TYR A 167 -4.44 -0.88 -6.31
N PHE A 168 -4.80 -2.15 -6.27
CA PHE A 168 -6.14 -2.62 -6.57
C PHE A 168 -7.08 -2.34 -5.39
N GLU A 169 -7.96 -1.35 -5.55
CA GLU A 169 -8.83 -0.83 -4.50
C GLU A 169 -10.09 -1.69 -4.31
N THR A 170 -10.08 -2.55 -3.29
CA THR A 170 -11.15 -3.54 -3.07
C THR A 170 -12.31 -3.07 -2.20
N MET A 171 -12.29 -1.83 -1.71
CA MET A 171 -13.31 -1.31 -0.78
C MET A 171 -14.69 -1.08 -1.42
N GLN A 172 -14.82 -1.30 -2.73
CA GLN A 172 -16.05 -1.14 -3.50
C GLN A 172 -17.05 -2.29 -3.27
N ASP A 173 -18.34 -1.99 -3.32
CA ASP A 173 -19.41 -2.98 -3.08
C ASP A 173 -19.47 -4.09 -4.13
N LYS A 174 -18.90 -3.90 -5.32
CA LYS A 174 -18.74 -4.98 -6.31
C LYS A 174 -17.85 -6.12 -5.82
N TYR A 175 -16.99 -5.86 -4.83
CA TYR A 175 -16.09 -6.84 -4.24
C TYR A 175 -16.53 -7.34 -2.85
N SER A 176 -17.68 -6.89 -2.35
CA SER A 176 -18.23 -7.40 -1.09
C SER A 176 -18.50 -8.90 -1.18
N TYR A 177 -18.15 -9.65 -0.14
CA TYR A 177 -18.50 -11.08 0.01
C TYR A 177 -20.01 -11.34 -0.01
N GLU A 178 -20.84 -10.32 0.20
CA GLU A 178 -22.30 -10.39 0.08
C GLU A 178 -22.77 -10.34 -1.38
N ASN A 179 -21.92 -9.87 -2.29
CA ASN A 179 -22.22 -9.78 -3.71
C ASN A 179 -22.04 -11.16 -4.37
N PRO A 180 -23.10 -11.77 -4.95
CA PRO A 180 -22.99 -13.09 -5.57
C PRO A 180 -22.05 -13.14 -6.78
N ASN A 181 -21.68 -11.99 -7.35
CA ASN A 181 -20.77 -11.89 -8.49
C ASN A 181 -19.33 -11.52 -8.09
N VAL A 182 -18.99 -11.45 -6.79
CA VAL A 182 -17.66 -11.01 -6.31
C VAL A 182 -16.49 -11.70 -7.01
N VAL A 183 -16.52 -13.03 -7.12
CA VAL A 183 -15.44 -13.81 -7.76
C VAL A 183 -15.32 -13.44 -9.24
N GLN A 184 -16.44 -13.24 -9.94
CA GLN A 184 -16.44 -12.84 -11.35
C GLN A 184 -15.95 -11.40 -11.53
N ASN A 185 -16.31 -10.50 -10.63
CA ASN A 185 -15.86 -9.10 -10.65
C ASN A 185 -14.34 -9.01 -10.43
N LEU A 186 -13.83 -9.72 -9.42
CA LEU A 186 -12.39 -9.84 -9.18
C LEU A 186 -11.67 -10.42 -10.41
N TYR A 187 -12.20 -11.53 -10.97
CA TYR A 187 -11.63 -12.14 -12.16
C TYR A 187 -11.56 -11.15 -13.32
N ASN A 188 -12.68 -10.50 -13.65
CA ASN A 188 -12.78 -9.59 -14.79
C ASN A 188 -11.78 -8.43 -14.67
N ASP A 189 -11.69 -7.81 -13.50
CA ASP A 189 -10.82 -6.66 -13.27
C ASP A 189 -9.34 -7.06 -13.23
N LEU A 190 -8.98 -8.19 -12.60
CA LEU A 190 -7.61 -8.68 -12.60
C LEU A 190 -7.15 -9.10 -14.01
N THR A 191 -8.01 -9.80 -14.78
CA THR A 191 -7.66 -10.13 -16.16
C THR A 191 -7.55 -8.89 -17.04
N TYR A 192 -8.42 -7.88 -16.82
CA TYR A 192 -8.32 -6.61 -17.53
C TYR A 192 -6.96 -5.93 -17.31
N VAL A 193 -6.52 -5.83 -16.05
CA VAL A 193 -5.21 -5.23 -15.72
C VAL A 193 -4.07 -6.00 -16.38
N ILE A 194 -4.10 -7.33 -16.32
CA ILE A 194 -3.05 -8.16 -16.92
C ILE A 194 -3.03 -8.02 -18.45
N ASP A 195 -4.19 -8.06 -19.10
CA ASP A 195 -4.30 -8.03 -20.56
C ASP A 195 -3.94 -6.65 -21.14
N ASN A 196 -4.33 -5.56 -20.47
CA ASN A 196 -4.07 -4.20 -20.95
C ASN A 196 -2.68 -3.69 -20.55
N TYR A 197 -2.19 -4.03 -19.35
CA TYR A 197 -0.97 -3.43 -18.80
C TYR A 197 0.17 -4.42 -18.56
N GLY A 198 -0.11 -5.70 -18.30
CA GLY A 198 0.90 -6.68 -17.88
C GLY A 198 2.05 -6.88 -18.90
N ASN A 199 1.78 -6.66 -20.19
CA ASN A 199 2.80 -6.74 -21.24
C ASN A 199 3.60 -5.45 -21.45
N HIS A 200 3.18 -4.32 -20.86
CA HIS A 200 3.89 -3.04 -20.98
C HIS A 200 5.30 -3.15 -20.38
N SER A 201 6.30 -2.54 -21.02
CA SER A 201 7.71 -2.66 -20.61
C SER A 201 7.98 -2.08 -19.22
N LYS A 202 7.24 -1.01 -18.88
CA LYS A 202 7.29 -0.34 -17.59
C LYS A 202 6.30 -0.88 -16.56
N PHE A 203 5.50 -1.92 -16.86
CA PHE A 203 4.71 -2.57 -15.81
C PHE A 203 5.59 -3.50 -14.98
N LEU A 204 5.52 -3.40 -13.65
CA LEU A 204 6.34 -4.18 -12.74
C LEU A 204 6.04 -5.68 -12.85
N LYS A 205 7.10 -6.46 -13.05
CA LYS A 205 7.05 -7.90 -13.23
C LYS A 205 8.10 -8.58 -12.37
N ILE A 206 7.76 -9.76 -11.84
CA ILE A 206 8.71 -10.66 -11.17
C ILE A 206 8.86 -11.93 -12.00
N TYR A 207 10.09 -12.33 -12.28
CA TYR A 207 10.35 -13.60 -12.94
C TYR A 207 10.19 -14.75 -11.94
N ASP A 208 9.20 -15.59 -12.19
CA ASP A 208 8.95 -16.80 -11.43
C ASP A 208 9.77 -17.96 -12.01
N LYS A 209 10.68 -18.51 -11.20
CA LYS A 209 11.61 -19.55 -11.64
C LYS A 209 10.92 -20.90 -11.88
N ASP A 210 9.84 -21.17 -11.16
CA ASP A 210 9.14 -22.45 -11.21
C ASP A 210 8.16 -22.47 -12.39
N LEU A 211 7.42 -21.37 -12.58
CA LEU A 211 6.54 -21.17 -13.72
C LEU A 211 7.31 -20.79 -15.01
N LYS A 212 8.55 -20.31 -14.88
CA LYS A 212 9.41 -19.83 -15.98
C LYS A 212 8.74 -18.73 -16.81
N LEU A 213 8.10 -17.79 -16.13
CA LEU A 213 7.41 -16.66 -16.74
C LEU A 213 7.51 -15.41 -15.87
N GLU A 214 7.34 -14.25 -16.50
CA GLU A 214 7.19 -12.98 -15.79
C GLU A 214 5.75 -12.82 -15.33
N ARG A 215 5.57 -12.59 -14.03
CA ARG A 215 4.27 -12.40 -13.39
C ARG A 215 4.03 -10.90 -13.18
N PRO A 216 2.95 -10.31 -13.72
CA PRO A 216 2.57 -8.93 -13.43
C PRO A 216 2.32 -8.76 -11.93
N VAL A 217 3.02 -7.82 -11.29
CA VAL A 217 2.84 -7.52 -9.87
C VAL A 217 1.63 -6.62 -9.69
N ILE A 218 0.77 -6.93 -8.72
CA ILE A 218 -0.42 -6.15 -8.34
C ILE A 218 -0.49 -6.07 -6.81
N PHE A 219 -0.54 -4.87 -6.26
CA PHE A 219 -0.84 -4.68 -4.83
C PHE A 219 -2.35 -4.67 -4.62
N VAL A 220 -2.83 -5.23 -3.50
CA VAL A 220 -4.26 -5.35 -3.18
C VAL A 220 -4.54 -4.63 -1.87
N TYR A 221 -5.34 -3.57 -1.91
CA TYR A 221 -5.75 -2.86 -0.70
C TYR A 221 -6.88 -3.62 0.01
N SER A 222 -6.82 -3.72 1.33
CA SER A 222 -7.92 -4.23 2.17
C SER A 222 -8.43 -5.61 1.75
N ALA A 223 -7.50 -6.51 1.42
CA ALA A 223 -7.79 -7.78 0.73
C ALA A 223 -8.87 -8.63 1.43
N VAL A 224 -8.96 -8.57 2.76
CA VAL A 224 -9.86 -9.40 3.57
C VAL A 224 -10.98 -8.64 4.30
N PHE A 225 -11.27 -7.40 3.88
CA PHE A 225 -12.38 -6.63 4.47
C PHE A 225 -13.68 -6.76 3.66
N LYS A 226 -13.62 -6.50 2.35
CA LYS A 226 -14.76 -6.64 1.43
C LYS A 226 -14.78 -8.02 0.78
N PRO A 227 -13.72 -8.49 0.08
CA PRO A 227 -13.63 -9.89 -0.30
C PRO A 227 -13.37 -10.79 0.91
N SER A 228 -13.84 -12.03 0.86
CA SER A 228 -13.44 -13.07 1.82
C SER A 228 -12.20 -13.85 1.34
N VAL A 229 -11.58 -14.61 2.24
CA VAL A 229 -10.49 -15.54 1.92
C VAL A 229 -10.92 -16.52 0.81
N GLU A 230 -12.12 -17.08 0.91
CA GLU A 230 -12.67 -18.02 -0.07
C GLU A 230 -12.95 -17.37 -1.44
N ASN A 231 -13.26 -16.07 -1.45
CA ASN A 231 -13.38 -15.33 -2.71
C ASN A 231 -12.02 -15.25 -3.43
N TRP A 232 -10.94 -15.02 -2.68
CA TRP A 232 -9.58 -15.01 -3.22
C TRP A 232 -9.12 -16.38 -3.69
N GLU A 233 -9.32 -17.44 -2.91
CA GLU A 233 -9.03 -18.81 -3.35
C GLU A 233 -9.76 -19.13 -4.66
N SER A 234 -11.04 -18.77 -4.74
CA SER A 234 -11.88 -19.03 -5.91
C SER A 234 -11.38 -18.26 -7.15
N VAL A 235 -11.04 -16.98 -7.02
CA VAL A 235 -10.59 -16.17 -8.16
C VAL A 235 -9.20 -16.60 -8.62
N ILE A 236 -8.29 -16.96 -7.71
CA ILE A 236 -6.94 -17.43 -8.07
C ILE A 236 -7.02 -18.77 -8.81
N VAL A 237 -7.83 -19.71 -8.33
CA VAL A 237 -8.09 -20.97 -9.06
C VAL A 237 -8.66 -20.68 -10.45
N MET A 238 -9.55 -19.70 -10.58
CA MET A 238 -10.14 -19.32 -11.87
C MET A 238 -9.12 -18.67 -12.80
N LEU A 239 -8.25 -17.78 -12.31
CA LEU A 239 -7.15 -17.17 -13.07
C LEU A 239 -6.17 -18.22 -13.60
N HIS A 240 -5.68 -19.11 -12.72
CA HIS A 240 -4.73 -20.16 -13.10
C HIS A 240 -5.32 -21.13 -14.13
N LYS A 241 -6.61 -21.49 -14.03
CA LYS A 241 -7.30 -22.32 -15.05
C LYS A 241 -7.35 -21.66 -16.42
N ASN A 242 -7.28 -20.34 -16.48
CA ASN A 242 -7.29 -19.55 -17.71
C ASN A 242 -5.90 -19.02 -18.09
N ASN A 243 -4.82 -19.52 -17.48
CA ASN A 243 -3.42 -19.16 -17.72
C ASN A 243 -3.04 -17.72 -17.34
N TYR A 244 -3.74 -17.11 -16.39
CA TYR A 244 -3.35 -15.84 -15.77
C TYR A 244 -2.62 -16.12 -14.46
N TYR A 245 -1.43 -15.55 -14.28
CA TYR A 245 -0.57 -15.79 -13.11
C TYR A 245 -0.04 -14.45 -12.53
N PRO A 246 -0.90 -13.57 -12.01
CA PRO A 246 -0.44 -12.35 -11.36
C PRO A 246 0.38 -12.68 -10.11
N PHE A 247 1.28 -11.78 -9.72
CA PHE A 247 1.98 -11.82 -8.43
C PHE A 247 1.28 -10.83 -7.50
N LEU A 248 0.53 -11.33 -6.51
CA LEU A 248 -0.38 -10.52 -5.70
C LEU A 248 0.22 -10.21 -4.32
N ILE A 249 0.27 -8.93 -3.96
CA ILE A 249 0.80 -8.46 -2.66
C ILE A 249 -0.35 -7.85 -1.86
N ALA A 250 -0.74 -8.49 -0.75
CA ALA A 250 -1.92 -8.11 0.01
C ALA A 250 -1.63 -7.19 1.19
N ASP A 251 -2.47 -6.15 1.33
CA ASP A 251 -2.51 -5.32 2.53
C ASP A 251 -3.09 -6.09 3.71
N MET A 252 -2.38 -6.08 4.83
CA MET A 252 -2.77 -6.72 6.07
C MET A 252 -2.63 -5.79 7.26
N ALA A 253 -3.74 -5.62 7.98
CA ALA A 253 -3.70 -5.08 9.33
C ALA A 253 -3.23 -6.16 10.32
N PHE A 254 -2.39 -5.80 11.32
CA PHE A 254 -1.85 -6.74 12.31
C PHE A 254 -2.91 -7.57 13.07
N LYS A 255 -4.13 -7.05 13.20
CA LYS A 255 -5.24 -7.76 13.87
C LYS A 255 -5.90 -8.83 12.99
N SER A 256 -5.49 -8.91 11.72
CA SER A 256 -6.14 -9.71 10.68
C SER A 256 -5.24 -10.82 10.12
N ILE A 257 -4.16 -11.19 10.82
CA ILE A 257 -3.31 -12.32 10.43
C ILE A 257 -4.10 -13.62 10.60
N ASN A 258 -4.79 -14.05 9.55
CA ASN A 258 -5.30 -15.41 9.38
C ASN A 258 -4.23 -16.22 8.63
N GLU A 259 -3.76 -17.35 9.19
CA GLU A 259 -2.71 -18.17 8.57
C GLU A 259 -3.08 -18.63 7.15
N GLU A 260 -4.36 -18.82 6.86
CA GLU A 260 -4.86 -19.26 5.54
C GLU A 260 -4.53 -18.26 4.42
N ILE A 261 -4.34 -16.98 4.73
CA ILE A 261 -4.08 -15.95 3.73
C ILE A 261 -2.69 -16.10 3.08
N PHE A 262 -1.73 -16.66 3.79
CA PHE A 262 -0.35 -16.85 3.31
C PHE A 262 -0.23 -17.91 2.22
N ASP A 263 -1.23 -18.79 2.06
CA ASP A 263 -1.23 -19.78 0.97
C ASP A 263 -1.88 -19.23 -0.32
N ILE A 264 -2.35 -17.98 -0.29
CA ILE A 264 -3.14 -17.34 -1.36
C ILE A 264 -2.36 -16.26 -2.08
N PHE A 265 -1.63 -15.41 -1.35
CA PHE A 265 -0.90 -14.27 -1.89
C PHE A 265 0.60 -14.53 -1.93
N ASP A 266 1.33 -13.78 -2.76
CA ASP A 266 2.77 -13.93 -2.95
C ASP A 266 3.60 -12.95 -2.10
N GLY A 267 2.93 -12.09 -1.34
CA GLY A 267 3.55 -11.02 -0.57
C GLY A 267 2.56 -10.30 0.31
N PHE A 268 3.08 -9.64 1.34
CA PHE A 268 2.26 -8.91 2.30
C PHE A 268 2.88 -7.58 2.67
N HIS A 269 2.02 -6.58 2.82
CA HIS A 269 2.39 -5.26 3.30
C HIS A 269 1.37 -4.71 4.30
N MET A 270 1.74 -3.59 4.91
CA MET A 270 0.82 -2.77 5.70
C MET A 270 0.77 -1.39 5.06
N TYR A 271 -0.38 -0.99 4.53
CA TYR A 271 -0.50 0.29 3.83
C TYR A 271 -0.18 1.50 4.70
N ASN A 272 -0.94 1.69 5.79
CA ASN A 272 -0.77 2.80 6.70
C ASN A 272 -0.48 2.28 8.12
N PRO A 273 0.81 2.21 8.52
CA PRO A 273 1.22 1.74 9.84
C PRO A 273 1.05 2.79 10.94
N LEU A 274 0.13 3.77 10.82
CA LEU A 274 -0.09 4.83 11.80
C LEU A 274 -0.20 4.30 13.24
N GLY A 275 -1.02 3.26 13.47
CA GLY A 275 -1.19 2.68 14.80
C GLY A 275 0.11 2.09 15.37
N VAL A 276 1.00 1.59 14.52
CA VAL A 276 2.31 1.07 14.94
C VAL A 276 3.20 2.21 15.42
N TYR A 277 3.31 3.27 14.62
CA TYR A 277 4.25 4.36 14.91
C TYR A 277 3.72 5.37 15.94
N ARG A 278 2.40 5.53 16.05
CA ARG A 278 1.76 6.45 16.99
C ARG A 278 1.38 5.77 18.31
N ASP A 279 0.70 4.63 18.25
CA ASP A 279 0.11 4.01 19.44
C ASP A 279 1.05 3.01 20.12
N GLU A 280 1.97 2.41 19.36
CA GLU A 280 2.96 1.43 19.87
C GLU A 280 4.42 1.74 19.44
N PRO A 281 4.92 3.00 19.53
CA PRO A 281 6.23 3.37 18.98
C PRO A 281 7.37 2.50 19.51
N ASP A 282 7.42 2.21 20.81
CA ASP A 282 8.47 1.37 21.42
C ASP A 282 8.48 -0.09 20.93
N ARG A 283 7.39 -0.54 20.29
CA ARG A 283 7.26 -1.89 19.72
C ARG A 283 7.26 -1.88 18.19
N ALA A 284 7.48 -0.74 17.55
CA ALA A 284 7.35 -0.62 16.10
C ALA A 284 8.24 -1.64 15.36
N LEU A 285 9.50 -1.78 15.76
CA LEU A 285 10.41 -2.78 15.19
C LEU A 285 9.84 -4.19 15.31
N GLN A 286 9.43 -4.60 16.51
CA GLN A 286 8.85 -5.92 16.74
C GLN A 286 7.61 -6.16 15.87
N ARG A 287 6.73 -5.15 15.74
CA ARG A 287 5.51 -5.23 14.92
C ARG A 287 5.86 -5.45 13.46
N ILE A 288 6.70 -4.58 12.88
CA ILE A 288 7.09 -4.69 11.47
C ILE A 288 7.85 -5.99 11.20
N GLU A 289 8.78 -6.38 12.08
CA GLU A 289 9.49 -7.66 11.98
C GLU A 289 8.55 -8.87 12.01
N THR A 290 7.44 -8.79 12.74
CA THR A 290 6.47 -9.89 12.80
C THR A 290 5.89 -10.18 11.42
N LEU A 291 5.52 -9.13 10.67
CA LEU A 291 4.99 -9.31 9.31
C LEU A 291 6.09 -9.81 8.36
N VAL A 292 7.29 -9.20 8.43
CA VAL A 292 8.44 -9.62 7.60
C VAL A 292 8.78 -11.10 7.83
N LEU A 293 8.84 -11.53 9.08
CA LEU A 293 9.15 -12.92 9.42
C LEU A 293 8.02 -13.87 9.01
N ALA A 294 6.75 -13.46 9.14
CA ALA A 294 5.62 -14.26 8.69
C ALA A 294 5.70 -14.50 7.18
N SER A 295 5.88 -13.45 6.36
CA SER A 295 6.07 -13.59 4.90
C SER A 295 7.25 -14.51 4.58
N ARG A 296 8.39 -14.35 5.26
CA ARG A 296 9.58 -15.16 5.01
C ARG A 296 9.41 -16.65 5.32
N VAL A 297 8.63 -17.00 6.34
CA VAL A 297 8.34 -18.41 6.67
C VAL A 297 7.57 -19.10 5.54
N HIS A 298 6.75 -18.34 4.81
CA HIS A 298 5.98 -18.82 3.66
C HIS A 298 6.68 -18.63 2.32
N ASN A 299 7.91 -18.07 2.31
CA ASN A 299 8.68 -17.73 1.10
C ASN A 299 8.00 -16.65 0.23
N ASP A 300 7.20 -15.80 0.87
CA ASP A 300 6.54 -14.65 0.27
C ASP A 300 7.43 -13.41 0.31
N LEU A 301 7.11 -12.46 -0.56
CA LEU A 301 7.72 -11.14 -0.57
C LEU A 301 7.38 -10.39 0.72
N ALA A 302 8.41 -10.06 1.50
CA ALA A 302 8.26 -9.33 2.75
C ALA A 302 8.39 -7.82 2.54
N CYS A 303 7.36 -7.04 2.89
CA CYS A 303 7.40 -5.58 2.81
C CYS A 303 7.43 -4.92 4.19
N ALA A 304 8.05 -3.74 4.29
CA ALA A 304 7.89 -2.84 5.43
C ALA A 304 7.53 -1.44 4.95
N THR A 305 6.63 -0.77 5.64
CA THR A 305 6.16 0.55 5.24
C THR A 305 6.68 1.65 6.14
N VAL A 306 7.19 2.72 5.53
CA VAL A 306 7.63 3.95 6.20
C VAL A 306 6.56 5.03 6.08
N LEU A 307 6.51 5.90 7.07
CA LEU A 307 5.50 6.96 7.21
C LEU A 307 6.21 8.25 7.68
N PRO A 308 6.14 9.38 6.95
CA PRO A 308 6.79 10.62 7.34
C PRO A 308 6.03 11.36 8.45
N GLY A 309 4.71 11.21 8.47
CA GLY A 309 3.74 11.80 9.38
C GLY A 309 2.33 11.41 8.93
N TYR A 310 1.32 11.90 9.62
CA TYR A 310 -0.09 11.67 9.29
C TYR A 310 -0.98 12.75 9.86
N ASN A 311 -1.87 13.30 9.07
CA ASN A 311 -2.95 14.16 9.51
C ASN A 311 -4.08 14.22 8.48
N ASP A 312 -5.22 13.61 8.82
CA ASP A 312 -6.42 13.58 7.98
C ASP A 312 -7.54 14.50 8.49
N THR A 313 -7.21 15.48 9.35
CA THR A 313 -8.24 16.34 9.96
C THR A 313 -8.96 17.24 8.97
N GLN A 314 -8.42 17.40 7.74
CA GLN A 314 -9.09 18.13 6.66
C GLN A 314 -10.14 17.29 5.92
N VAL A 315 -10.29 16.00 6.24
CA VAL A 315 -11.33 15.16 5.62
C VAL A 315 -12.13 14.35 6.63
N ARG A 316 -11.64 14.14 7.86
CA ARG A 316 -12.37 13.35 8.86
C ARG A 316 -12.00 13.69 10.30
N HIS A 317 -12.84 13.23 11.23
CA HIS A 317 -12.62 13.39 12.68
C HIS A 317 -12.16 12.10 13.33
N GLY A 318 -11.31 12.21 14.36
CA GLY A 318 -11.15 11.18 15.38
C GLY A 318 -10.17 10.04 15.08
N VAL A 319 -9.47 10.05 13.94
CA VAL A 319 -8.39 9.07 13.67
C VAL A 319 -7.14 9.40 14.48
N GLY A 320 -6.81 10.69 14.62
CA GLY A 320 -5.64 11.21 15.34
C GLY A 320 -4.41 11.37 14.44
N SER A 321 -3.48 12.26 14.80
CA SER A 321 -2.31 12.60 13.96
C SER A 321 -1.00 11.97 14.42
N LEU A 322 -0.02 11.94 13.52
CA LEU A 322 1.38 11.63 13.79
C LEU A 322 2.23 12.80 13.27
N GLU A 323 2.77 13.59 14.19
CA GLU A 323 3.61 14.74 13.83
C GLU A 323 4.87 14.30 13.08
N ARG A 324 5.22 15.09 12.07
CA ARG A 324 6.44 14.96 11.27
C ARG A 324 7.75 15.22 12.04
N LYS A 325 7.67 16.00 13.13
CA LYS A 325 8.81 16.37 14.03
C LYS A 325 10.07 16.79 13.27
N ASN A 326 9.93 17.65 12.26
CA ASN A 326 11.02 18.11 11.39
C ASN A 326 11.87 16.97 10.79
N GLY A 327 11.23 15.83 10.48
CA GLY A 327 11.87 14.67 9.86
C GLY A 327 12.29 13.57 10.83
N GLU A 328 12.27 13.79 12.15
CA GLU A 328 12.65 12.75 13.13
C GLU A 328 11.69 11.55 13.09
N THR A 329 10.39 11.79 12.84
CA THR A 329 9.43 10.70 12.65
C THR A 329 9.78 9.87 11.42
N TYR A 330 10.03 10.50 10.27
CA TYR A 330 10.38 9.78 9.05
C TYR A 330 11.69 9.01 9.18
N LYS A 331 12.69 9.61 9.82
CA LYS A 331 13.95 8.94 10.16
C LYS A 331 13.71 7.67 10.97
N TYR A 332 12.91 7.78 12.03
CA TYR A 332 12.59 6.65 12.90
C TYR A 332 11.89 5.52 12.13
N THR A 333 10.91 5.84 11.28
CA THR A 333 10.19 4.81 10.52
C THR A 333 11.09 4.11 9.50
N TRP A 334 12.02 4.83 8.86
CA TRP A 334 13.07 4.23 8.02
C TRP A 334 14.05 3.36 8.80
N GLU A 335 14.51 3.80 9.96
CA GLU A 335 15.40 3.01 10.82
C GLU A 335 14.74 1.67 11.22
N VAL A 336 13.45 1.72 11.58
CA VAL A 336 12.65 0.53 11.88
C VAL A 336 12.52 -0.38 10.66
N ALA A 337 12.14 0.19 9.50
CA ALA A 337 11.97 -0.58 8.28
C ALA A 337 13.27 -1.27 7.85
N ILE A 338 14.40 -0.57 7.82
CA ILE A 338 15.70 -1.14 7.45
C ILE A 338 16.12 -2.24 8.45
N GLN A 339 15.96 -2.00 9.76
CA GLN A 339 16.30 -2.98 10.79
C GLN A 339 15.46 -4.26 10.70
N SER A 340 14.19 -4.14 10.30
CA SER A 340 13.32 -5.31 10.09
C SER A 340 13.74 -6.18 8.90
N ASN A 341 14.69 -5.73 8.07
CA ASN A 341 15.24 -6.42 6.91
C ASN A 341 14.16 -6.97 5.95
N PRO A 342 13.26 -6.12 5.43
CA PRO A 342 12.26 -6.52 4.43
C PRO A 342 12.93 -6.75 3.08
N ASP A 343 12.22 -7.34 2.14
CA ASP A 343 12.65 -7.37 0.75
C ASP A 343 12.41 -6.00 0.12
N TRP A 344 11.21 -5.45 0.28
CA TRP A 344 10.84 -4.14 -0.24
C TRP A 344 10.47 -3.16 0.87
N ILE A 345 10.85 -1.89 0.71
CA ILE A 345 10.36 -0.79 1.54
C ILE A 345 9.30 -0.02 0.75
N LEU A 346 8.15 0.21 1.37
CA LEU A 346 7.06 0.99 0.80
C LEU A 346 6.96 2.34 1.50
N ILE A 347 6.84 3.42 0.74
CA ILE A 347 6.62 4.76 1.26
C ILE A 347 5.12 5.04 1.21
N CYS A 348 4.53 5.27 2.39
CA CYS A 348 3.18 5.81 2.55
C CYS A 348 3.32 7.29 2.88
N SER A 349 3.23 8.20 1.91
CA SER A 349 2.96 8.01 0.47
C SER A 349 3.77 8.99 -0.38
N PHE A 350 3.74 8.88 -1.71
CA PHE A 350 4.25 9.93 -2.57
C PHE A 350 3.40 11.20 -2.43
N ASN A 351 2.09 11.11 -2.66
CA ASN A 351 1.19 12.26 -2.78
C ASN A 351 -0.24 12.03 -2.24
N GLU A 352 -0.42 11.28 -1.14
CA GLU A 352 -1.72 11.18 -0.47
C GLU A 352 -1.95 12.40 0.45
N TRP A 353 -2.37 13.50 -0.17
CA TRP A 353 -2.53 14.79 0.47
C TRP A 353 -3.62 14.82 1.54
N HIS A 354 -4.70 14.04 1.37
CA HIS A 354 -5.81 14.00 2.34
C HIS A 354 -5.39 13.45 3.69
N GLU A 355 -4.40 12.56 3.71
CA GLU A 355 -3.88 11.96 4.93
C GLU A 355 -2.62 12.65 5.47
N GLY A 356 -2.11 13.68 4.78
CA GLY A 356 -0.91 14.39 5.19
C GLY A 356 0.34 13.49 5.23
N THR A 357 0.38 12.46 4.39
CA THR A 357 1.46 11.44 4.36
C THR A 357 2.46 11.63 3.23
N GLU A 358 2.24 12.62 2.37
CA GLU A 358 3.02 12.88 1.16
C GLU A 358 4.51 13.16 1.45
N ILE A 359 5.36 12.70 0.53
CA ILE A 359 6.76 13.14 0.42
C ILE A 359 6.96 14.13 -0.74
N GLU A 360 5.96 14.31 -1.60
CA GLU A 360 5.92 15.31 -2.66
C GLU A 360 6.21 16.72 -2.08
N PRO A 361 6.97 17.58 -2.80
CA PRO A 361 7.25 18.93 -2.34
C PRO A 361 6.01 19.78 -2.10
N SER A 362 5.87 20.23 -0.84
CA SER A 362 4.81 21.13 -0.41
C SER A 362 5.34 22.53 -0.10
N TYR A 363 4.44 23.50 0.07
CA TYR A 363 4.81 24.85 0.51
C TYR A 363 5.43 24.83 1.92
N GLU A 364 4.95 23.96 2.80
CA GLU A 364 5.37 23.80 4.20
C GLU A 364 6.74 23.14 4.33
N HIS A 365 7.07 22.24 3.41
CA HIS A 365 8.21 21.34 3.55
C HIS A 365 9.24 21.46 2.42
N ASN A 366 8.90 22.15 1.33
CA ASN A 366 9.70 22.23 0.11
C ASN A 366 10.18 20.82 -0.29
N THR A 367 11.40 20.67 -0.81
CA THR A 367 11.95 19.36 -1.19
C THR A 367 12.51 18.56 0.00
N PHE A 368 12.21 18.89 1.26
CA PHE A 368 12.85 18.25 2.42
C PHE A 368 12.64 16.74 2.45
N TYR A 369 11.40 16.27 2.23
CA TYR A 369 11.07 14.85 2.31
C TYR A 369 11.65 14.04 1.16
N ILE A 370 11.56 14.52 -0.09
CA ILE A 370 12.26 13.92 -1.24
C ILE A 370 13.76 13.78 -0.98
N ASN A 371 14.42 14.81 -0.44
CA ASN A 371 15.85 14.74 -0.12
C ASN A 371 16.15 13.71 0.97
N LYS A 372 15.28 13.60 1.99
CA LYS A 372 15.44 12.59 3.05
C LYS A 372 15.19 11.18 2.53
N THR A 373 14.20 10.98 1.67
CA THR A 373 13.98 9.70 0.99
C THR A 373 15.24 9.24 0.27
N LYS A 374 15.89 10.13 -0.51
CA LYS A 374 17.17 9.81 -1.16
C LYS A 374 18.26 9.36 -0.19
N GLU A 375 18.43 10.07 0.92
CA GLU A 375 19.40 9.72 1.96
C GLU A 375 19.11 8.31 2.52
N TYR A 376 17.86 8.00 2.84
CA TYR A 376 17.50 6.72 3.45
C TYR A 376 17.50 5.54 2.48
N ILE A 377 17.13 5.76 1.22
CA ILE A 377 17.25 4.73 0.17
C ILE A 377 18.71 4.30 0.03
N SER A 378 19.68 5.21 0.16
CA SER A 378 21.10 4.85 0.10
C SER A 378 21.60 3.98 1.26
N MET A 379 20.79 3.82 2.31
CA MET A 379 21.09 3.00 3.50
C MET A 379 20.43 1.61 3.46
N PHE A 380 19.50 1.39 2.52
CA PHE A 380 18.79 0.13 2.29
C PHE A 380 19.46 -0.66 1.15
#